data_AF-B6FWT6-F1
#
_entry.id   AF-B6FWT6-F1
#
_cell.length_a   1.000
_cell.length_b   1.000
_cell.length_c   1.000
_cell.angle_alpha   90.00
_cell.angle_beta   90.00
_cell.angle_gamma   90.00
#
_symmetry.space_group_name_H-M   'P 1'
#
loop_
_entity.id
_entity.type
_entity.pdbx_description
1 polymer ?
#
loop_
_entity_poly.entity_id
_entity_poly.type
_entity_poly.pdbx_seq_one_letter_code
_entity_poly.pdbx_strand_id
1 'polypeptide(L)'
;MTNISKNFNSNISNDTYHIDKVKNLEIIQANSPEEYSDVSKIIKTMISRRSERKIEEKPRKSYSICDKMEFNNLTGNITYKIENLHIYKFDLVVDVIESLEEFETEIRSELFEYYWSIYLEVLDKFSIDLKDYAKIREHSSKIYLEIQQYIESDLYSLKNCNIAKNKLKTYSEAITAFVFYSCKFLLPVSE
;
A
#
# COMPACT_ATOMS: atom_id res chain seq x y z
N MET A 1 -41.99 21.47 43.18
CA MET A 1 -42.16 20.21 42.41
C MET A 1 -41.25 20.31 41.19
N THR A 2 -40.00 19.83 41.26
CA THR A 2 -39.50 18.49 40.86
C THR A 2 -39.47 18.33 39.32
N ASN A 3 -38.31 18.50 38.65
CA ASN A 3 -37.35 17.45 38.15
C ASN A 3 -37.94 16.63 36.94
N ILE A 4 -37.33 16.30 35.79
CA ILE A 4 -35.95 15.93 35.40
C ILE A 4 -35.75 16.02 33.85
N SER A 5 -34.57 16.50 33.44
CA SER A 5 -33.65 16.13 32.33
C SER A 5 -34.02 15.03 31.28
N LYS A 6 -33.59 15.27 30.02
CA LYS A 6 -32.59 14.43 29.34
C LYS A 6 -31.84 15.19 28.23
N ASN A 7 -30.52 15.26 28.40
CA ASN A 7 -29.50 15.70 27.45
C ASN A 7 -29.44 14.80 26.21
N PHE A 8 -29.19 15.40 25.05
CA PHE A 8 -28.34 14.80 24.02
C PHE A 8 -27.34 15.86 23.55
N ASN A 9 -26.10 15.70 24.02
CA ASN A 9 -24.92 16.30 23.44
C ASN A 9 -24.54 15.49 22.19
N SER A 10 -24.38 16.15 21.06
CA SER A 10 -23.48 15.69 20.01
C SER A 10 -22.66 16.89 19.54
N ASN A 11 -21.43 16.98 20.07
CA ASN A 11 -20.40 17.88 19.59
C ASN A 11 -20.12 17.58 18.10
N ILE A 12 -20.62 18.43 17.22
CA ILE A 12 -20.11 18.53 15.84
C ILE A 12 -18.94 19.51 15.95
N SER A 13 -17.71 19.00 16.00
CA SER A 13 -16.53 19.85 15.88
C SER A 13 -16.42 20.33 14.44
N ASN A 14 -16.65 21.63 14.27
CA ASN A 14 -16.25 22.39 13.09
C ASN A 14 -14.72 22.35 12.96
N ASP A 15 -14.18 21.46 12.14
CA ASP A 15 -12.83 21.61 11.60
C ASP A 15 -12.91 21.81 10.09
N THR A 16 -13.25 23.04 9.72
CA THR A 16 -13.06 23.57 8.38
C THR A 16 -11.56 23.69 8.14
N TYR A 17 -10.95 22.73 7.45
CA TYR A 17 -9.54 22.80 7.07
C TYR A 17 -9.33 24.00 6.13
N HIS A 18 -8.67 25.05 6.63
CA HIS A 18 -8.29 26.23 5.88
C HIS A 18 -7.22 25.88 4.82
N ILE A 19 -7.62 25.95 3.55
CA ILE A 19 -6.79 25.73 2.35
C ILE A 19 -6.00 27.01 2.04
N ASP A 20 -5.09 27.43 2.92
CA ASP A 20 -4.27 28.65 2.67
C ASP A 20 -2.78 28.49 3.03
N LYS A 21 -2.28 27.27 3.24
CA LYS A 21 -0.85 27.03 3.55
C LYS A 21 -0.16 25.94 2.73
N VAL A 22 -0.53 25.78 1.46
CA VAL A 22 0.27 25.00 0.49
C VAL A 22 0.76 25.90 -0.64
N LYS A 23 1.40 27.02 -0.27
CA LYS A 23 2.34 27.72 -1.15
C LYS A 23 3.74 27.47 -0.61
N ASN A 24 4.27 26.31 -0.99
CA ASN A 24 5.70 25.95 -1.07
C ASN A 24 5.79 24.45 -1.41
N LEU A 25 5.14 24.04 -2.51
CA LEU A 25 5.48 22.77 -3.15
C LEU A 25 6.79 23.03 -3.88
N GLU A 26 7.89 22.72 -3.19
CA GLU A 26 9.20 22.67 -3.81
C GLU A 26 9.16 21.72 -5.01
N ILE A 27 9.76 22.20 -6.09
CA ILE A 27 10.13 21.51 -7.33
C ILE A 27 10.44 20.04 -7.04
N ILE A 28 9.96 19.13 -7.91
CA ILE A 28 10.32 17.70 -7.95
C ILE A 28 11.83 17.58 -7.72
N GLN A 29 12.24 17.30 -6.49
CA GLN A 29 13.63 17.02 -6.18
C GLN A 29 13.90 15.66 -6.82
N ALA A 30 14.89 15.60 -7.72
CA ALA A 30 15.40 14.33 -8.21
C ALA A 30 15.68 13.43 -6.99
N ASN A 31 15.18 12.19 -7.02
CA ASN A 31 15.36 11.27 -5.89
C ASN A 31 16.86 11.12 -5.61
N SER A 32 17.25 11.22 -4.33
CA SER A 32 18.68 11.13 -3.99
C SER A 32 19.20 9.69 -4.16
N PRO A 33 20.49 9.48 -4.45
CA PRO A 33 21.10 8.14 -4.52
C PRO A 33 20.82 7.29 -3.27
N GLU A 34 20.71 7.94 -2.10
CA GLU A 34 20.33 7.30 -0.85
C GLU A 34 18.90 6.74 -0.89
N GLU A 35 17.94 7.42 -1.52
CA GLU A 35 16.57 6.91 -1.68
C GLU A 35 16.53 5.68 -2.58
N TYR A 36 17.26 5.70 -3.69
CA TYR A 36 17.41 4.51 -4.56
C TYR A 36 17.99 3.34 -3.78
N SER A 37 19.04 3.58 -2.99
CA SER A 37 19.67 2.55 -2.15
C SER A 37 18.69 1.99 -1.11
N ASP A 38 17.93 2.86 -0.43
CA ASP A 38 16.98 2.46 0.60
C ASP A 38 15.83 1.64 0.01
N VAL A 39 15.20 2.10 -1.08
CA VAL A 39 14.13 1.36 -1.77
C VAL A 39 14.65 0.03 -2.31
N SER A 40 15.85 0.01 -2.89
CA SER A 40 16.49 -1.22 -3.40
C SER A 40 16.69 -2.25 -2.29
N LYS A 41 17.19 -1.82 -1.12
CA LYS A 41 17.35 -2.70 0.06
C LYS A 41 16.02 -3.25 0.53
N ILE A 42 14.97 -2.43 0.57
CA ILE A 42 13.63 -2.86 0.99
C ILE A 42 13.07 -3.91 0.02
N ILE A 43 13.14 -3.66 -1.29
CA ILE A 43 12.66 -4.60 -2.32
C ILE A 43 13.43 -5.92 -2.24
N LYS A 44 14.76 -5.90 -2.20
CA LYS A 44 15.59 -7.10 -2.05
C LYS A 44 15.23 -7.90 -0.80
N THR A 45 14.95 -7.19 0.29
CA THR A 45 14.55 -7.80 1.56
C THR A 45 13.20 -8.52 1.42
N MET A 46 12.18 -7.85 0.87
CA MET A 46 10.86 -8.43 0.61
C MET A 46 10.99 -9.71 -0.24
N ILE A 47 11.73 -9.63 -1.34
CA ILE A 47 11.97 -10.74 -2.27
C ILE A 47 12.67 -11.92 -1.60
N SER A 48 13.67 -11.66 -0.75
CA SER A 48 14.40 -12.72 -0.03
C SER A 48 13.54 -13.48 0.99
N ARG A 49 12.38 -12.92 1.34
CA ARG A 49 11.42 -13.48 2.29
C ARG A 49 10.18 -14.06 1.62
N ARG A 50 10.10 -14.03 0.29
CA ARG A 50 8.97 -14.61 -0.44
C ARG A 50 8.84 -16.09 -0.11
N SER A 51 7.61 -16.58 -0.13
CA SER A 51 7.35 -18.01 -0.03
C SER A 51 7.85 -18.75 -1.28
N GLU A 52 8.47 -19.92 -1.14
CA GLU A 52 8.80 -20.79 -2.29
C GLU A 52 7.56 -21.40 -2.98
N ARG A 53 6.36 -21.15 -2.44
CA ARG A 53 5.10 -21.60 -3.03
C ARG A 53 4.91 -20.91 -4.38
N LYS A 54 5.01 -21.68 -5.47
CA LYS A 54 4.63 -21.23 -6.80
C LYS A 54 3.15 -20.83 -6.80
N ILE A 55 2.88 -19.57 -7.10
CA ILE A 55 1.53 -19.04 -7.20
C ILE A 55 1.10 -19.14 -8.67
N GLU A 56 0.02 -19.88 -8.92
CA GLU A 56 -0.55 -20.06 -10.26
C GLU A 56 -1.46 -18.90 -10.68
N GLU A 57 -1.06 -17.65 -10.42
CA GLU A 57 -1.76 -16.47 -10.95
C GLU A 57 -0.95 -15.80 -12.07
N LYS A 58 -1.63 -15.49 -13.18
CA LYS A 58 -1.02 -14.79 -14.32
C LYS A 58 -1.16 -13.28 -14.17
N PRO A 59 -0.12 -12.49 -14.51
CA PRO A 59 -0.23 -11.04 -14.59
C PRO A 59 -1.30 -10.57 -15.60
N ARG A 60 -2.34 -9.88 -15.09
CA ARG A 60 -3.39 -9.10 -15.80
C ARG A 60 -2.86 -7.84 -16.55
N LYS A 61 -3.69 -7.10 -17.30
CA LYS A 61 -3.40 -5.72 -17.79
C LYS A 61 -3.56 -4.65 -16.68
N SER A 62 -2.75 -3.59 -16.66
CA SER A 62 -2.84 -2.52 -15.64
C SER A 62 -4.05 -1.60 -15.88
N TYR A 63 -4.74 -1.21 -14.81
CA TYR A 63 -5.84 -0.23 -14.81
C TYR A 63 -5.35 1.10 -14.23
N SER A 64 -6.10 2.20 -14.40
CA SER A 64 -5.78 3.43 -13.68
C SER A 64 -5.87 3.21 -12.17
N ILE A 65 -5.06 3.96 -11.41
CA ILE A 65 -5.05 3.83 -9.95
C ILE A 65 -6.42 4.20 -9.37
N CYS A 66 -7.09 5.21 -9.95
CA CYS A 66 -8.42 5.65 -9.56
C CYS A 66 -9.47 4.56 -9.75
N ASP A 67 -9.55 3.95 -10.93
CA ASP A 67 -10.51 2.87 -11.22
C ASP A 67 -10.29 1.69 -10.26
N LYS A 68 -9.03 1.40 -9.92
CA LYS A 68 -8.70 0.32 -9.00
C LYS A 68 -9.18 0.59 -7.58
N MET A 69 -9.01 1.82 -7.09
CA MET A 69 -9.47 2.21 -5.76
C MET A 69 -10.99 2.21 -5.66
N GLU A 70 -11.68 2.73 -6.69
CA GLU A 70 -13.13 2.72 -6.79
C GLU A 70 -13.67 1.28 -6.82
N PHE A 71 -13.11 0.42 -7.68
CA PHE A 71 -13.54 -0.97 -7.81
C PHE A 71 -13.36 -1.78 -6.52
N ASN A 72 -12.32 -1.47 -5.75
CA ASN A 72 -12.05 -2.10 -4.46
C ASN A 72 -12.76 -1.38 -3.29
N ASN A 73 -13.56 -0.34 -3.51
CA ASN A 73 -14.26 0.40 -2.46
C ASN A 73 -13.34 0.88 -1.32
N LEU A 74 -12.18 1.44 -1.68
CA LEU A 74 -11.26 2.00 -0.69
C LEU A 74 -11.81 3.32 -0.11
N THR A 75 -11.64 3.48 1.21
CA THR A 75 -12.07 4.69 1.94
C THR A 75 -11.25 5.91 1.51
N GLY A 76 -11.86 7.10 1.55
CA GLY A 76 -11.24 8.34 1.06
C GLY A 76 -9.86 8.66 1.63
N ASN A 77 -9.61 8.35 2.91
CA ASN A 77 -8.28 8.56 3.53
C ASN A 77 -7.21 7.64 2.95
N ILE A 78 -7.55 6.37 2.66
CA ILE A 78 -6.62 5.40 2.06
C ILE A 78 -6.40 5.76 0.60
N THR A 79 -7.47 6.09 -0.13
CA THR A 79 -7.44 6.55 -1.53
C THR A 79 -6.48 7.73 -1.68
N TYR A 80 -6.67 8.80 -0.90
CA TYR A 80 -5.80 9.97 -0.93
C TYR A 80 -4.34 9.65 -0.65
N LYS A 81 -4.08 8.74 0.30
CA LYS A 81 -2.71 8.33 0.62
C LYS A 81 -2.05 7.58 -0.54
N ILE A 82 -2.75 6.63 -1.14
CA ILE A 82 -2.28 5.85 -2.29
C ILE A 82 -2.01 6.77 -3.47
N GLU A 83 -2.90 7.73 -3.75
CA GLU A 83 -2.72 8.72 -4.81
C GLU A 83 -1.46 9.56 -4.60
N ASN A 84 -1.24 10.08 -3.40
CA ASN A 84 -0.03 10.85 -3.11
C ASN A 84 1.23 10.01 -3.29
N LEU A 85 1.25 8.77 -2.79
CA LEU A 85 2.39 7.88 -2.96
C LEU A 85 2.64 7.56 -4.44
N HIS A 86 1.56 7.36 -5.20
CA HIS A 86 1.66 7.16 -6.64
C HIS A 86 2.23 8.40 -7.33
N ILE A 87 1.74 9.60 -7.03
CA ILE A 87 2.22 10.85 -7.63
C ILE A 87 3.69 11.14 -7.29
N TYR A 88 4.10 10.91 -6.04
CA TYR A 88 5.40 11.39 -5.56
C TYR A 88 6.51 10.33 -5.50
N LYS A 89 6.16 9.04 -5.50
CA LYS A 89 7.13 7.95 -5.28
C LYS A 89 7.02 6.80 -6.29
N PHE A 90 6.05 6.81 -7.20
CA PHE A 90 5.92 5.73 -8.18
C PHE A 90 7.14 5.62 -9.10
N ASP A 91 7.58 6.73 -9.69
CA ASP A 91 8.74 6.74 -10.59
C ASP A 91 10.01 6.24 -9.89
N LEU A 92 10.23 6.62 -8.63
CA LEU A 92 11.33 6.08 -7.82
C LEU A 92 11.28 4.54 -7.72
N VAL A 93 10.10 3.99 -7.43
CA VAL A 93 9.94 2.53 -7.29
C VAL A 93 10.14 1.83 -8.64
N VAL A 94 9.62 2.41 -9.72
CA VAL A 94 9.80 1.92 -11.10
C VAL A 94 11.29 1.90 -11.46
N ASP A 95 11.98 3.03 -11.33
CA ASP A 95 13.40 3.13 -11.67
C ASP A 95 14.27 2.17 -10.84
N VAL A 96 13.92 1.97 -9.56
CA VAL A 96 14.63 1.00 -8.71
C VAL A 96 14.40 -0.42 -9.19
N ILE A 97 13.17 -0.80 -9.56
CA ILE A 97 12.89 -2.12 -10.12
C ILE A 97 13.65 -2.34 -11.43
N GLU A 98 13.66 -1.33 -12.31
CA GLU A 98 14.38 -1.36 -13.59
C GLU A 98 15.90 -1.42 -13.41
N SER A 99 16.44 -0.80 -12.36
CA SER A 99 17.88 -0.82 -12.06
C SER A 99 18.35 -2.04 -11.26
N LEU A 100 17.43 -2.84 -10.71
CA LEU A 100 17.77 -3.98 -9.87
C LEU A 100 18.29 -5.19 -10.65
N GLU A 101 17.88 -5.41 -11.91
CA GLU A 101 18.36 -6.52 -12.77
C GLU A 101 18.18 -6.30 -14.29
N GLU A 102 18.82 -7.16 -15.09
CA GLU A 102 18.62 -7.30 -16.54
C GLU A 102 17.20 -7.80 -16.93
N PHE A 103 16.42 -8.36 -16.00
CA PHE A 103 15.06 -8.88 -16.24
C PHE A 103 14.02 -8.31 -15.26
N GLU A 104 13.61 -7.07 -15.48
CA GLU A 104 12.54 -6.34 -14.76
C GLU A 104 11.29 -7.19 -14.41
N THR A 105 10.93 -8.13 -15.29
CA THR A 105 9.76 -9.00 -15.13
C THR A 105 9.90 -9.95 -13.92
N GLU A 106 11.12 -10.40 -13.60
CA GLU A 106 11.38 -11.34 -12.51
C GLU A 106 11.16 -10.66 -11.15
N ILE A 107 11.73 -9.48 -10.94
CA ILE A 107 11.56 -8.68 -9.70
C ILE A 107 10.07 -8.37 -9.44
N ARG A 108 9.31 -8.00 -10.47
CA ARG A 108 7.86 -7.77 -10.33
C ARG A 108 7.12 -9.03 -9.91
N SER A 109 7.49 -10.19 -10.45
CA SER A 109 6.92 -11.49 -10.10
C SER A 109 7.24 -11.85 -8.66
N GLU A 110 8.49 -11.73 -8.23
CA GLU A 110 8.92 -12.06 -6.87
C GLU A 110 8.28 -11.13 -5.82
N LEU A 111 8.15 -9.84 -6.13
CA LEU A 111 7.37 -8.92 -5.29
C LEU A 111 5.91 -9.34 -5.21
N PHE A 112 5.29 -9.70 -6.33
CA PHE A 112 3.91 -10.20 -6.30
C PHE A 112 3.77 -11.43 -5.41
N GLU A 113 4.68 -12.41 -5.52
CA GLU A 113 4.65 -13.63 -4.70
C GLU A 113 4.73 -13.32 -3.19
N TYR A 114 5.61 -12.39 -2.82
CA TYR A 114 5.72 -11.90 -1.44
C TYR A 114 4.38 -11.30 -0.96
N TYR A 115 3.80 -10.35 -1.68
CA TYR A 115 2.54 -9.70 -1.28
C TYR A 115 1.35 -10.67 -1.30
N TRP A 116 1.31 -11.60 -2.24
CA TRP A 116 0.23 -12.58 -2.35
C TRP A 116 0.19 -13.51 -1.14
N SER A 117 1.36 -13.96 -0.66
CA SER A 117 1.42 -14.78 0.56
C SER A 117 0.82 -14.05 1.78
N ILE A 118 1.16 -12.78 1.96
CA ILE A 118 0.63 -11.92 3.02
C ILE A 118 -0.87 -11.70 2.83
N TYR A 119 -1.31 -11.45 1.60
CA TYR A 119 -2.73 -11.28 1.29
C TYR A 119 -3.55 -12.51 1.69
N LEU A 120 -3.08 -13.72 1.40
CA LEU A 120 -3.75 -14.96 1.80
C LEU A 120 -3.81 -15.09 3.34
N GLU A 121 -2.74 -14.75 4.06
CA GLU A 121 -2.74 -14.74 5.53
C GLU A 121 -3.74 -13.72 6.10
N VAL A 122 -3.86 -12.55 5.48
CA VAL A 122 -4.82 -11.51 5.88
C VAL A 122 -6.26 -11.93 5.59
N LEU A 123 -6.52 -12.58 4.46
CA LEU A 123 -7.85 -13.14 4.17
C LEU A 123 -8.24 -14.21 5.19
N ASP A 124 -7.32 -15.11 5.54
CA ASP A 124 -7.53 -16.12 6.57
C ASP A 124 -7.80 -15.49 7.95
N LYS A 125 -7.00 -14.47 8.33
CA LYS A 125 -7.21 -13.67 9.56
C LYS A 125 -8.63 -13.11 9.66
N PHE A 126 -9.20 -12.67 8.54
CA PHE A 126 -10.57 -12.14 8.49
C PHE A 126 -11.64 -13.19 8.17
N SER A 127 -11.26 -14.47 8.02
CA SER A 127 -12.15 -15.56 7.63
C SER A 127 -12.90 -15.26 6.31
N ILE A 128 -12.19 -14.68 5.34
CA ILE A 128 -12.71 -14.34 4.01
C ILE A 128 -12.19 -15.38 3.02
N ASP A 129 -13.10 -16.04 2.31
CA ASP A 129 -12.73 -16.97 1.22
C ASP A 129 -12.16 -16.18 0.03
N LEU A 130 -11.10 -16.69 -0.61
CA LEU A 130 -10.45 -16.05 -1.76
C LEU A 130 -11.42 -15.77 -2.93
N LYS A 131 -12.49 -16.55 -3.05
CA LYS A 131 -13.53 -16.41 -4.08
C LYS A 131 -14.71 -15.55 -3.63
N ASP A 132 -14.75 -15.10 -2.38
CA ASP A 132 -15.79 -14.21 -1.85
C ASP A 132 -15.48 -12.74 -2.19
N TYR A 133 -15.57 -12.43 -3.49
CA TYR A 133 -15.23 -11.11 -4.00
C TYR A 133 -16.07 -9.99 -3.39
N ALA A 134 -17.31 -10.27 -2.98
CA ALA A 134 -18.16 -9.29 -2.32
C ALA A 134 -17.58 -8.88 -0.96
N LYS A 135 -17.18 -9.85 -0.12
CA LYS A 135 -16.55 -9.55 1.17
C LYS A 135 -15.18 -8.92 1.02
N ILE A 136 -14.38 -9.38 0.05
CA ILE A 136 -13.08 -8.77 -0.24
C ILE A 136 -13.28 -7.29 -0.58
N ARG A 137 -14.22 -6.94 -1.46
CA ARG A 137 -14.54 -5.54 -1.81
C ARG A 137 -14.97 -4.74 -0.58
N GLU A 138 -15.87 -5.29 0.22
CA GLU A 138 -16.35 -4.62 1.44
C GLU A 138 -15.21 -4.35 2.45
N HIS A 139 -14.23 -5.26 2.50
CA HIS A 139 -13.13 -5.22 3.46
C HIS A 139 -11.82 -4.69 2.90
N SER A 140 -11.74 -4.26 1.63
CA SER A 140 -10.50 -3.89 0.96
C SER A 140 -9.65 -2.88 1.74
N SER A 141 -10.29 -1.89 2.36
CA SER A 141 -9.60 -0.90 3.20
C SER A 141 -8.90 -1.54 4.39
N LYS A 142 -9.58 -2.47 5.07
CA LYS A 142 -9.02 -3.19 6.22
C LYS A 142 -7.93 -4.15 5.78
N ILE A 143 -8.14 -4.88 4.68
CA ILE A 143 -7.17 -5.79 4.11
C ILE A 143 -5.90 -5.05 3.71
N TYR A 144 -6.02 -3.92 2.99
CA TYR A 144 -4.88 -3.10 2.59
C TYR A 144 -4.07 -2.62 3.80
N LEU A 145 -4.74 -2.11 4.84
CA LEU A 145 -4.08 -1.65 6.07
C LEU A 145 -3.40 -2.80 6.82
N GLU A 146 -4.01 -3.98 6.85
CA GLU A 146 -3.45 -5.15 7.51
C GLU A 146 -2.21 -5.68 6.78
N ILE A 147 -2.24 -5.73 5.44
CA ILE A 147 -1.06 -6.03 4.62
C ILE A 147 0.06 -5.05 4.93
N GLN A 148 -0.25 -3.75 4.95
CA GLN A 148 0.73 -2.71 5.26
C GLN A 148 1.34 -2.88 6.66
N GLN A 149 0.52 -3.19 7.66
CA GLN A 149 1.00 -3.46 9.02
C GLN A 149 1.88 -4.71 9.11
N TYR A 150 1.50 -5.77 8.38
CA TYR A 150 2.30 -6.99 8.30
C TYR A 150 3.68 -6.68 7.72
N ILE A 151 3.73 -5.98 6.59
CA ILE A 151 4.98 -5.61 5.91
C ILE A 151 5.85 -4.73 6.81
N GLU A 152 5.27 -3.72 7.46
CA GLU A 152 6.00 -2.87 8.39
C GLU A 152 6.59 -3.69 9.54
N SER A 153 5.80 -4.58 10.15
CA SER A 153 6.26 -5.47 11.23
C SER A 153 7.38 -6.40 10.77
N ASP A 154 7.23 -7.00 9.59
CA ASP A 154 8.23 -7.87 8.99
C ASP A 154 9.54 -7.11 8.77
N LEU A 155 9.49 -5.93 8.16
CA LEU A 155 10.67 -5.09 7.90
C LEU A 155 11.31 -4.56 9.20
N TYR A 156 10.53 -4.21 10.22
CA TYR A 156 11.08 -3.75 11.52
C TYR A 156 11.71 -4.87 12.36
N SER A 157 11.34 -6.13 12.12
CA SER A 157 11.97 -7.28 12.80
C SER A 157 13.46 -7.45 12.43
N LEU A 158 13.91 -6.78 11.37
CA LEU A 158 15.29 -6.81 10.91
C LEU A 158 16.19 -5.98 11.83
N LYS A 159 16.96 -6.68 12.66
CA LYS A 159 17.93 -6.09 13.60
C LYS A 159 18.98 -5.15 12.95
N ASN A 160 19.13 -5.15 11.62
CA ASN A 160 20.17 -4.43 10.89
C ASN A 160 19.64 -3.52 9.76
N CYS A 161 18.36 -3.13 9.75
CA CYS A 161 17.87 -2.19 8.74
C CYS A 161 18.39 -0.77 9.06
N ASN A 162 19.50 -0.38 8.43
CA ASN A 162 20.09 0.98 8.55
C ASN A 162 19.29 2.02 7.73
N ILE A 163 17.96 1.97 7.82
CA ILE A 163 17.02 2.88 7.19
C ILE A 163 16.20 3.52 8.31
N ALA A 164 16.09 4.84 8.31
CA ALA A 164 15.31 5.55 9.32
C ALA A 164 13.84 5.06 9.30
N LYS A 165 13.22 4.90 10.47
CA LYS A 165 11.86 4.30 10.56
C LYS A 165 10.82 5.00 9.70
N ASN A 166 10.85 6.34 9.65
CA ASN A 166 9.96 7.13 8.81
C ASN A 166 10.18 6.85 7.31
N LYS A 167 11.44 6.74 6.88
CA LYS A 167 11.79 6.37 5.50
C LYS A 167 11.33 4.95 5.17
N LEU A 168 11.61 3.99 6.05
CA LEU A 168 11.20 2.59 5.88
C LEU A 168 9.69 2.47 5.72
N LYS A 169 8.93 3.21 6.55
CA LYS A 169 7.48 3.32 6.42
C LYS A 169 7.07 3.91 5.08
N THR A 170 7.54 5.10 4.73
CA THR A 170 7.15 5.76 3.48
C THR A 170 7.50 4.92 2.24
N TYR A 171 8.67 4.30 2.20
CA TYR A 171 9.10 3.51 1.05
C TYR A 171 8.39 2.17 0.97
N SER A 172 8.11 1.49 2.09
CA SER A 172 7.28 0.28 2.07
C SER A 172 5.82 0.57 1.67
N GLU A 173 5.26 1.70 2.11
CA GLU A 173 3.94 2.16 1.64
C GLU A 173 3.95 2.47 0.14
N ALA A 174 5.01 3.12 -0.38
CA ALA A 174 5.15 3.40 -1.81
C ALA A 174 5.26 2.11 -2.65
N ILE A 175 6.06 1.13 -2.20
CA ILE A 175 6.16 -0.17 -2.84
C ILE A 175 4.81 -0.90 -2.77
N THR A 176 4.10 -0.83 -1.64
CA THR A 176 2.76 -1.43 -1.50
C THR A 176 1.76 -0.80 -2.46
N ALA A 177 1.76 0.53 -2.60
CA ALA A 177 0.94 1.24 -3.58
C ALA A 177 1.31 0.85 -5.03
N PHE A 178 2.60 0.71 -5.33
CA PHE A 178 3.07 0.21 -6.61
C PHE A 178 2.59 -1.21 -6.89
N VAL A 179 2.75 -2.15 -5.95
CA VAL A 179 2.30 -3.54 -6.12
C VAL A 179 0.78 -3.62 -6.16
N PHE A 180 0.09 -2.74 -5.41
CA PHE A 180 -1.36 -2.61 -5.48
C PHE A 180 -1.76 -2.23 -6.89
N TYR A 181 -1.14 -1.20 -7.47
CA TYR A 181 -1.37 -0.78 -8.85
C TYR A 181 -1.01 -1.86 -9.88
N SER A 182 0.26 -2.28 -9.89
CA SER A 182 0.91 -3.09 -10.92
C SER A 182 0.60 -4.59 -10.81
N CYS A 183 0.54 -5.12 -9.58
CA CYS A 183 0.60 -6.57 -9.32
C CYS A 183 -0.72 -7.18 -8.83
N LYS A 184 -1.80 -6.39 -8.65
CA LYS A 184 -3.19 -6.91 -8.62
C LYS A 184 -3.62 -7.72 -7.39
N PHE A 185 -3.06 -7.48 -6.22
CA PHE A 185 -3.68 -7.98 -4.98
C PHE A 185 -4.99 -7.22 -4.67
N LEU A 186 -5.86 -7.81 -3.83
CA LEU A 186 -7.31 -7.53 -3.70
C LEU A 186 -8.10 -8.06 -4.91
N LEU A 187 -9.04 -7.28 -5.46
CA LEU A 187 -9.80 -7.71 -6.61
C LEU A 187 -9.17 -7.20 -7.90
N PRO A 188 -8.89 -8.09 -8.87
CA PRO A 188 -8.59 -7.64 -10.21
C PRO A 188 -9.85 -6.99 -10.78
N VAL A 189 -9.73 -5.78 -11.30
CA VAL A 189 -10.75 -5.26 -12.20
C VAL A 189 -10.80 -6.24 -13.38
N SER A 190 -11.93 -6.92 -13.57
CA SER A 190 -12.17 -7.76 -14.73
C SER A 190 -12.73 -6.89 -15.85
N GLU A 191 -12.38 -7.21 -17.10
CA GLU A 191 -13.13 -6.73 -18.28
C GLU A 191 -14.58 -7.22 -18.22
#